data_AF-A0A8C5RSQ1-F1
#
_entry.id   AF-A0A8C5RSQ1-F1
#
_cell.length_a   1.000
_cell.length_b   1.000
_cell.length_c   1.000
_cell.angle_alpha   90.00
_cell.angle_beta   90.00
_cell.angle_gamma   90.00
#
_symmetry.space_group_name_H-M   'P 1'
#
loop_
_entity.id
_entity.type
_entity.pdbx_description
1 polymer ?
#
loop_
_entity_poly.entity_id
_entity_poly.type
_entity_poly.pdbx_seq_one_letter_code
_entity_poly.pdbx_strand_id
1 'polypeptide(L)'
;MLNISLYNAGDDAYQTSLHIQLPKGLYFTKLVAQEETQIHFQISEKESQGVTINCSIGYLYVDHLSKVDISFVLDSSSLSRADDDLHISINATCENELDPDLLSDNNVVLALAQKHEVELNIHGSVSPASFIYGPSEENSPISCMEDTINVTFYVSNPGVSLAPDVNLLIQIPNSFLPRDTKLFNILDVKTSDGQCTYENHRRDCILPEEQGNMVQDLITFLTKLDNRPLFCMKNDQLCWQIFCKFGDMESGKEATVHVHLEATPSLLSIVILEGRHNQKTKHSVSVLLIAIGSLFGITLLLLLVLFLWKVCISVLIYTLVHFNGLASKREKNYFSKH
;
A
#
# COMPACT_ATOMS: atom_id res chain seq x y z
N MET A 1 18.03 -11.72 -18.50
CA MET A 1 18.59 -12.50 -19.63
C MET A 1 18.50 -11.64 -20.86
N LEU A 2 19.59 -11.50 -21.61
CA LEU A 2 19.67 -10.70 -22.83
C LEU A 2 19.73 -11.65 -24.02
N ASN A 3 18.71 -11.60 -24.87
CA ASN A 3 18.62 -12.44 -26.06
C ASN A 3 18.94 -11.57 -27.27
N ILE A 4 19.93 -11.99 -28.06
CA ILE A 4 20.40 -11.28 -29.24
C ILE A 4 20.23 -12.19 -30.44
N SER A 5 19.78 -11.60 -31.53
CA SER A 5 19.56 -12.29 -32.79
C SER A 5 20.31 -11.54 -33.88
N LEU A 6 21.34 -12.19 -34.43
CA LEU A 6 22.11 -11.66 -35.54
C LEU A 6 21.61 -12.30 -36.83
N TYR A 7 21.19 -11.50 -37.79
CA TYR A 7 20.70 -11.97 -39.08
C TYR A 7 21.52 -11.36 -40.20
N ASN A 8 22.14 -12.20 -41.02
CA ASN A 8 22.80 -11.77 -42.24
C ASN A 8 21.81 -11.85 -43.40
N ALA A 9 21.31 -10.71 -43.86
CA ALA A 9 20.40 -10.63 -45.00
C ALA A 9 21.11 -10.48 -46.37
N GLY A 10 22.43 -10.26 -46.36
CA GLY A 10 23.25 -10.02 -47.54
C GLY A 10 24.10 -11.23 -47.92
N ASP A 11 25.25 -10.95 -48.55
CA ASP A 11 26.26 -11.94 -48.90
C ASP A 11 27.04 -12.42 -47.66
N ASP A 12 27.90 -13.43 -47.83
CA ASP A 12 28.70 -14.00 -46.74
C ASP A 12 29.55 -12.93 -46.03
N ALA A 13 29.43 -12.85 -44.70
CA ALA A 13 30.09 -11.84 -43.87
C ALA A 13 31.33 -12.42 -43.16
N TYR A 14 32.52 -11.95 -43.53
CA TYR A 14 33.80 -12.43 -43.02
C TYR A 14 34.20 -11.77 -41.70
N GLN A 15 34.77 -12.56 -40.80
CA GLN A 15 35.23 -12.11 -39.48
C GLN A 15 34.18 -11.28 -38.71
N THR A 16 32.94 -11.79 -38.69
CA THR A 16 31.83 -11.10 -38.04
C THR A 16 32.05 -11.02 -36.54
N SER A 17 31.94 -9.81 -35.99
CA SER A 17 32.11 -9.51 -34.57
C SER A 17 30.92 -8.73 -34.02
N LEU A 18 30.49 -9.11 -32.82
CA LEU A 18 29.42 -8.46 -32.07
C LEU A 18 30.03 -7.77 -30.84
N HIS A 19 29.81 -6.47 -30.74
CA HIS A 19 30.28 -5.61 -29.66
C HIS A 19 29.11 -5.23 -28.77
N ILE A 20 29.13 -5.70 -27.52
CA ILE A 20 28.07 -5.43 -26.53
C ILE A 20 28.67 -4.56 -25.44
N GLN A 21 28.09 -3.39 -25.21
CA GLN A 21 28.46 -2.47 -24.15
C GLN A 21 27.39 -2.48 -23.06
N LEU A 22 27.77 -2.97 -21.88
CA LEU A 22 26.92 -2.98 -20.70
C LEU A 22 27.14 -1.72 -19.85
N PRO A 23 26.07 -1.11 -19.31
CA PRO A 23 26.16 0.00 -18.39
C PRO A 23 26.73 -0.45 -17.04
N LYS A 24 27.12 0.53 -16.20
CA LYS A 24 27.58 0.25 -14.85
C LYS A 24 26.48 -0.46 -14.05
N GLY A 25 26.88 -1.49 -13.30
CA GLY A 25 25.99 -2.27 -12.44
C GLY A 25 25.38 -3.53 -13.08
N LEU A 26 25.56 -3.72 -14.40
CA LEU A 26 25.28 -4.97 -15.08
C LEU A 26 26.58 -5.73 -15.40
N TYR A 27 26.66 -6.97 -14.94
CA TYR A 27 27.83 -7.82 -15.14
C TYR A 27 27.49 -9.05 -15.98
N PHE A 28 28.41 -9.51 -16.81
CA PHE A 28 28.26 -10.77 -17.52
C PHE A 28 28.50 -11.95 -16.57
N THR A 29 27.59 -12.94 -16.59
CA THR A 29 27.73 -14.16 -15.79
C THR A 29 28.04 -15.38 -16.65
N LYS A 30 27.17 -15.70 -17.62
CA LYS A 30 27.31 -16.89 -18.46
C LYS A 30 26.67 -16.72 -19.83
N LEU A 31 27.26 -17.41 -20.80
CA LEU A 31 26.69 -17.60 -22.12
C LEU A 31 25.75 -18.80 -22.09
N VAL A 32 24.56 -18.63 -22.65
CA VAL A 32 23.61 -19.72 -22.90
C VAL A 32 23.65 -19.97 -24.40
N ALA A 33 24.68 -20.69 -24.83
CA ALA A 33 24.83 -21.13 -26.21
C ALA A 33 24.14 -22.48 -26.41
N GLN A 34 23.50 -22.65 -27.57
CA GLN A 34 23.01 -23.94 -28.05
C GLN A 34 24.21 -24.76 -28.57
N GLU A 35 24.19 -26.08 -28.41
CA GLU A 35 25.27 -26.97 -28.87
C GLU A 35 25.60 -26.67 -30.35
N GLU A 36 26.91 -26.58 -30.67
CA GLU A 36 27.52 -26.31 -32.00
C GLU A 36 27.87 -24.85 -32.39
N THR A 37 27.71 -23.84 -31.53
CA THR A 37 28.13 -22.48 -31.93
C THR A 37 29.64 -22.24 -31.78
N GLN A 38 30.35 -22.05 -32.89
CA GLN A 38 31.75 -21.57 -32.95
C GLN A 38 31.84 -20.07 -32.57
N ILE A 39 31.48 -19.72 -31.34
CA ILE A 39 31.51 -18.35 -30.82
C ILE A 39 32.66 -18.24 -29.84
N HIS A 40 33.63 -17.38 -30.15
CA HIS A 40 34.70 -17.02 -29.23
C HIS A 40 34.43 -15.63 -28.66
N PHE A 41 34.62 -15.45 -27.36
CA PHE A 41 34.32 -14.20 -26.68
C PHE A 41 35.50 -13.71 -25.86
N GLN A 42 35.69 -12.40 -25.88
CA GLN A 42 36.67 -11.69 -25.08
C GLN A 42 35.93 -10.61 -24.28
N ILE A 43 36.12 -10.65 -22.97
CA ILE A 43 35.55 -9.68 -22.04
C ILE A 43 36.64 -8.66 -21.72
N SER A 44 36.30 -7.39 -21.82
CA SER A 44 37.17 -6.29 -21.42
C SER A 44 36.39 -5.36 -20.49
N GLU A 45 37.00 -5.00 -19.37
CA GLU A 45 36.41 -4.09 -18.40
C GLU A 45 37.16 -2.76 -18.46
N LYS A 46 36.43 -1.67 -18.70
CA LYS A 46 36.98 -0.31 -18.70
C LYS A 46 36.30 0.48 -17.59
N GLU A 47 37.08 0.97 -16.63
CA GLU A 47 36.59 1.74 -15.46
C GLU A 47 35.62 2.89 -15.81
N SER A 48 35.80 3.52 -16.97
CA SER A 48 35.02 4.67 -17.41
C SER A 48 33.76 4.34 -18.25
N GLN A 49 33.69 3.17 -18.90
CA GLN A 49 32.67 2.87 -19.93
C GLN A 49 31.85 1.59 -19.67
N GLY A 50 32.07 0.92 -18.54
CA GLY A 50 31.39 -0.32 -18.18
C GLY A 50 32.09 -1.56 -18.71
N VAL A 51 31.34 -2.65 -18.85
CA VAL A 51 31.84 -3.93 -19.36
C VAL A 51 31.59 -3.99 -20.87
N THR A 52 32.65 -4.23 -21.65
CA THR A 52 32.55 -4.47 -23.09
C THR A 52 32.80 -5.94 -23.38
N ILE A 53 31.83 -6.57 -24.04
CA ILE A 53 31.89 -7.97 -24.46
C ILE A 53 32.04 -7.97 -25.99
N ASN A 54 33.14 -8.54 -26.47
CA ASN A 54 33.37 -8.75 -27.89
C ASN A 54 33.19 -10.23 -28.19
N CYS A 55 32.27 -10.56 -29.09
CA CYS A 55 32.02 -11.92 -29.54
C CYS A 55 32.37 -12.04 -31.03
N SER A 56 33.38 -12.84 -31.37
CA SER A 56 33.61 -13.25 -32.75
C SER A 56 32.68 -14.41 -33.09
N ILE A 57 31.88 -14.25 -34.15
CA ILE A 57 30.81 -15.14 -34.55
C ILE A 57 31.19 -15.84 -35.85
N GLY A 58 31.21 -17.18 -35.80
CA GLY A 58 31.72 -17.99 -36.88
C GLY A 58 33.25 -18.00 -36.90
N TYR A 59 33.85 -19.14 -37.22
CA TYR A 59 35.32 -19.23 -37.26
C TYR A 59 35.91 -18.46 -38.45
N LEU A 60 35.16 -18.30 -39.56
CA LEU A 60 35.64 -17.68 -40.80
C LEU A 60 34.62 -16.68 -41.39
N TYR A 61 33.37 -17.09 -41.53
CA TYR A 61 32.29 -16.26 -42.08
C TYR A 61 30.93 -16.67 -41.51
N VAL A 62 29.95 -15.79 -41.67
CA VAL A 62 28.53 -16.02 -41.43
C VAL A 62 27.83 -16.11 -42.79
N ASP A 63 27.15 -17.23 -43.05
CA ASP A 63 26.50 -17.51 -44.33
C ASP A 63 25.47 -16.43 -44.70
N HIS A 64 25.30 -16.18 -45.99
CA HIS A 64 24.18 -15.41 -46.53
C HIS A 64 22.83 -15.98 -46.06
N LEU A 65 21.87 -15.09 -45.78
CA LEU A 65 20.52 -15.45 -45.33
C LEU A 65 20.47 -16.34 -44.08
N SER A 66 21.52 -16.29 -43.24
CA SER A 66 21.61 -17.09 -42.02
C SER A 66 21.34 -16.26 -40.76
N LYS A 67 20.95 -16.95 -39.70
CA LYS A 67 20.56 -16.36 -38.42
C LYS A 67 21.29 -17.06 -37.28
N VAL A 68 21.87 -16.28 -36.37
CA VAL A 68 22.55 -16.76 -35.17
C VAL A 68 21.89 -16.14 -33.94
N ASP A 69 21.37 -17.00 -33.05
CA ASP A 69 20.75 -16.58 -31.80
C ASP A 69 21.71 -16.81 -30.63
N ILE A 70 21.94 -15.78 -29.82
CA ILE A 70 22.90 -15.77 -28.72
C ILE A 70 22.22 -15.23 -27.46
N SER A 71 22.35 -15.93 -26.34
CA SER A 71 21.71 -15.53 -25.08
C SER A 71 22.75 -15.35 -23.96
N PHE A 72 22.69 -14.21 -23.29
CA PHE A 72 23.56 -13.85 -22.18
C PHE A 72 22.78 -13.79 -20.87
N VAL A 73 23.35 -14.37 -19.81
CA VAL A 73 22.89 -14.12 -18.44
C VAL A 73 23.73 -12.99 -17.87
N LEU A 74 23.03 -11.96 -17.40
CA LEU A 74 23.58 -10.78 -16.77
C LEU A 74 23.21 -10.80 -15.28
N ASP A 75 24.12 -10.35 -14.43
CA ASP A 75 23.90 -10.10 -13.02
C ASP A 75 23.63 -8.60 -12.79
N SER A 76 22.56 -8.32 -12.05
CA SER A 76 22.08 -6.98 -11.69
C SER A 76 22.12 -6.75 -10.17
N SER A 77 22.77 -7.64 -9.40
CA SER A 77 22.80 -7.60 -7.93
C SER A 77 23.37 -6.31 -7.33
N SER A 78 24.21 -5.60 -8.07
CA SER A 78 24.79 -4.32 -7.63
C SER A 78 23.85 -3.11 -7.79
N LEU A 79 22.73 -3.26 -8.50
CA LEU A 79 21.76 -2.18 -8.73
C LEU A 79 20.80 -2.06 -7.54
N SER A 80 21.22 -1.29 -6.53
CA SER A 80 20.47 -1.09 -5.28
C SER A 80 19.54 0.14 -5.29
N ARG A 81 19.68 1.02 -6.30
CA ARG A 81 18.96 2.30 -6.41
C ARG A 81 18.30 2.44 -7.79
N ALA A 82 17.09 3.00 -7.78
CA ALA A 82 16.39 3.43 -8.99
C ALA A 82 17.04 4.73 -9.50
N ASP A 83 17.99 4.59 -10.42
CA ASP A 83 18.54 5.70 -11.20
C ASP A 83 17.88 5.72 -12.60
N ASP A 84 18.52 6.38 -13.56
CA ASP A 84 18.06 6.46 -14.95
C ASP A 84 17.96 5.09 -15.63
N ASP A 85 17.22 5.02 -16.75
CA ASP A 85 17.09 3.81 -17.54
C ASP A 85 18.47 3.26 -17.97
N LEU A 86 18.65 1.95 -17.87
CA LEU A 86 19.90 1.30 -18.25
C LEU A 86 19.94 1.13 -19.77
N HIS A 87 21.00 1.61 -20.41
CA HIS A 87 21.18 1.49 -21.85
C HIS A 87 22.24 0.44 -22.17
N ILE A 88 21.85 -0.61 -22.89
CA ILE A 88 22.76 -1.62 -23.45
C ILE A 88 22.91 -1.32 -24.95
N SER A 89 24.14 -1.07 -25.40
CA SER A 89 24.43 -0.88 -26.83
C SER A 89 24.99 -2.16 -27.44
N ILE A 90 24.47 -2.56 -28.59
CA ILE A 90 24.89 -3.76 -29.31
C ILE A 90 25.20 -3.33 -30.74
N ASN A 91 26.43 -3.58 -31.20
CA ASN A 91 26.87 -3.23 -32.54
C ASN A 91 27.47 -4.46 -33.25
N ALA A 92 27.06 -4.72 -34.49
CA ALA A 92 27.59 -5.78 -35.33
C ALA A 92 28.55 -5.20 -36.40
N THR A 93 29.68 -5.86 -36.62
CA THR A 93 30.69 -5.45 -37.59
C THR A 93 31.28 -6.65 -38.32
N CYS A 94 31.75 -6.47 -39.55
CA CYS A 94 32.51 -7.48 -40.30
C CYS A 94 33.64 -6.79 -41.09
N GLU A 95 34.58 -7.57 -41.63
CA GLU A 95 35.74 -7.05 -42.37
C GLU A 95 35.48 -6.82 -43.87
N ASN A 96 34.27 -7.12 -44.36
CA ASN A 96 33.91 -6.85 -45.76
C ASN A 96 34.01 -5.34 -46.07
N GLU A 97 34.46 -4.98 -47.28
CA GLU A 97 34.36 -3.59 -47.75
C GLU A 97 32.88 -3.23 -47.93
N LEU A 98 32.38 -2.33 -47.08
CA LEU A 98 30.98 -1.94 -47.01
C LEU A 98 30.83 -0.43 -47.19
N ASP A 99 29.71 -0.03 -47.80
CA ASP A 99 29.29 1.36 -47.86
C ASP A 99 28.89 1.85 -46.45
N PRO A 100 29.52 2.91 -45.91
CA PRO A 100 29.18 3.45 -44.59
C PRO A 100 27.70 3.78 -44.41
N ASP A 101 27.00 4.13 -45.49
CA ASP A 101 25.58 4.51 -45.44
C ASP A 101 24.65 3.31 -45.18
N LEU A 102 25.13 2.08 -45.42
CA LEU A 102 24.38 0.83 -45.20
C LEU A 102 24.62 0.20 -43.82
N LEU A 103 25.42 0.81 -42.95
CA LEU A 103 25.79 0.25 -41.64
C LEU A 103 24.89 0.72 -40.48
N SER A 104 23.91 1.58 -40.76
CA SER A 104 23.10 2.25 -39.72
C SER A 104 22.16 1.30 -38.96
N ASP A 105 21.84 0.14 -39.52
CA ASP A 105 21.00 -0.92 -38.94
C ASP A 105 21.79 -1.93 -38.09
N ASN A 106 23.12 -1.88 -38.11
CA ASN A 106 23.98 -2.78 -37.35
C ASN A 106 24.09 -2.45 -35.85
N ASN A 107 23.58 -1.28 -35.43
CA ASN A 107 23.60 -0.85 -34.03
C ASN A 107 22.19 -0.79 -33.43
N VAL A 108 22.01 -1.39 -32.26
CA VAL A 108 20.77 -1.31 -31.49
C VAL A 108 21.07 -0.93 -30.04
N VAL A 109 20.24 -0.04 -29.48
CA VAL A 109 20.32 0.37 -28.09
C VAL A 109 19.05 -0.09 -27.36
N LEU A 110 19.22 -0.96 -26.38
CA LEU A 110 18.14 -1.45 -25.53
C LEU A 110 18.08 -0.62 -24.25
N ALA A 111 16.96 0.08 -24.04
CA ALA A 111 16.66 0.77 -22.79
C ALA A 111 15.88 -0.14 -21.84
N LEU A 112 16.38 -0.30 -20.61
CA LEU A 112 15.77 -1.11 -19.56
C LEU A 112 15.32 -0.19 -18.42
N ALA A 113 14.00 -0.07 -18.26
CA ALA A 113 13.41 0.70 -17.17
C ALA A 113 13.65 0.00 -15.83
N GLN A 114 14.28 0.71 -14.89
CA GLN A 114 14.57 0.17 -13.55
C GLN A 114 13.32 0.27 -12.66
N LYS A 115 12.96 -0.84 -12.01
CA LYS A 115 11.90 -0.90 -11.00
C LYS A 115 12.43 -1.67 -9.80
N HIS A 116 12.34 -1.05 -8.63
CA HIS A 116 12.85 -1.63 -7.39
C HIS A 116 11.70 -1.99 -6.48
N GLU A 117 11.81 -3.18 -5.91
CA GLU A 117 10.89 -3.66 -4.88
C GLU A 117 11.46 -3.27 -3.51
N VAL A 118 10.64 -2.56 -2.73
CA VAL A 118 10.93 -2.13 -1.38
C VAL A 118 9.95 -2.82 -0.45
N GLU A 119 10.45 -3.44 0.61
CA GLU A 119 9.63 -4.09 1.62
C GLU A 119 9.94 -3.45 2.98
N LEU A 120 8.93 -2.84 3.60
CA LEU A 120 9.05 -2.21 4.91
C LEU A 120 8.15 -2.93 5.91
N ASN A 121 8.73 -3.32 7.04
CA ASN A 121 8.03 -3.96 8.13
C ASN A 121 8.01 -3.07 9.37
N ILE A 122 6.87 -3.07 10.05
CA ILE A 122 6.65 -2.29 11.28
C ILE A 122 6.06 -3.21 12.34
N HIS A 123 6.70 -3.26 13.49
CA HIS A 123 6.24 -4.00 14.67
C HIS A 123 6.14 -3.07 15.87
N GLY A 124 5.03 -3.12 16.60
CA GLY A 124 4.80 -2.29 17.78
C GLY A 124 4.57 -3.14 19.02
N SER A 125 5.18 -2.77 20.14
CA SER A 125 4.95 -3.35 21.47
C SER A 125 4.67 -2.27 22.51
N VAL A 126 3.91 -2.63 23.55
CA VAL A 126 3.56 -1.74 24.65
C VAL A 126 3.81 -2.43 25.98
N SER A 127 4.35 -1.68 26.94
CA SER A 127 4.60 -2.16 28.29
C SER A 127 4.21 -1.06 29.30
N PRO A 128 3.34 -1.34 30.28
CA PRO A 128 2.62 -2.60 30.49
C PRO A 128 1.50 -2.84 29.45
N ALA A 129 1.14 -4.11 29.20
CA ALA A 129 0.13 -4.48 28.19
C ALA A 129 -1.32 -4.15 28.61
N SER A 130 -1.56 -4.10 29.91
CA SER A 130 -2.82 -3.68 30.52
C SER A 130 -2.55 -2.98 31.83
N PHE A 131 -3.46 -2.09 32.19
CA PHE A 131 -3.45 -1.41 33.47
C PHE A 131 -4.88 -1.28 33.97
N ILE A 132 -5.03 -1.21 35.29
CA ILE A 132 -6.32 -1.15 35.97
C ILE A 132 -6.37 0.17 36.71
N TYR A 133 -7.27 1.06 36.29
CA TYR A 133 -7.57 2.27 37.03
C TYR A 133 -8.74 2.07 37.97
N GLY A 134 -8.57 2.53 39.20
CA GLY A 134 -9.60 2.56 40.24
C GLY A 134 -9.29 3.67 41.24
N PRO A 135 -10.28 4.12 42.03
CA PRO A 135 -10.05 5.12 43.06
C PRO A 135 -8.97 4.62 44.03
N SER A 136 -7.87 5.36 44.16
CA SER A 136 -6.84 5.11 45.17
C SER A 136 -7.40 5.42 46.56
N GLU A 137 -7.12 4.55 47.55
CA GLU A 137 -7.46 4.84 48.94
C GLU A 137 -6.68 6.05 49.48
N GLU A 138 -7.40 6.85 50.27
CA GLU A 138 -7.04 8.01 51.09
C GLU A 138 -5.57 8.53 51.12
N ASN A 139 -5.44 9.85 50.85
CA ASN A 139 -4.37 10.74 51.31
C ASN A 139 -2.96 10.62 50.69
N SER A 140 -2.85 10.45 49.37
CA SER A 140 -1.67 10.94 48.62
C SER A 140 -1.92 12.38 48.12
N PRO A 141 -0.90 13.26 48.02
CA PRO A 141 -1.07 14.50 47.28
C PRO A 141 -1.43 14.12 45.85
N ILE A 142 -2.63 14.50 45.42
CA ILE A 142 -3.29 14.03 44.19
C ILE A 142 -2.39 14.34 42.99
N SER A 143 -1.52 13.41 42.63
CA SER A 143 -0.86 13.42 41.34
C SER A 143 -1.89 12.86 40.37
N CYS A 144 -2.41 13.75 39.52
CA CYS A 144 -3.32 13.38 38.42
C CYS A 144 -2.76 12.26 37.54
N MET A 145 -1.43 12.11 37.51
CA MET A 145 -0.61 11.27 36.64
C MET A 145 0.31 10.39 37.49
N GLU A 146 0.25 9.07 37.36
CA GLU A 146 1.07 8.15 38.17
C GLU A 146 1.70 7.03 37.33
N ASP A 147 0.97 6.53 36.33
CA ASP A 147 1.42 5.37 35.56
C ASP A 147 2.15 5.77 34.28
N THR A 148 3.28 5.10 34.03
CA THR A 148 4.08 5.26 32.82
C THR A 148 3.83 4.11 31.86
N ILE A 149 3.70 4.45 30.57
CA ILE A 149 3.47 3.51 29.49
C ILE A 149 4.56 3.71 28.45
N ASN A 150 5.27 2.62 28.15
CA ASN A 150 6.32 2.62 27.13
C ASN A 150 5.81 1.93 25.89
N VAL A 151 5.73 2.66 24.79
CA VAL A 151 5.37 2.14 23.47
C VAL A 151 6.63 2.11 22.61
N THR A 152 6.97 0.96 22.05
CA THR A 152 8.13 0.80 21.18
C THR A 152 7.68 0.38 19.78
N PHE A 153 8.20 1.05 18.76
CA PHE A 153 8.04 0.68 17.36
C PHE A 153 9.38 0.29 16.77
N TYR A 154 9.40 -0.85 16.08
CA TYR A 154 10.52 -1.37 15.31
C TYR A 154 10.15 -1.24 13.83
N VAL A 155 10.94 -0.50 13.07
CA VAL A 155 10.80 -0.32 11.63
C VAL A 155 12.02 -0.94 10.97
N SER A 156 11.82 -1.79 9.96
CA SER A 156 12.92 -2.41 9.24
C SER A 156 12.64 -2.51 7.75
N ASN A 157 13.72 -2.51 6.96
CA ASN A 157 13.68 -2.78 5.52
C ASN A 157 14.27 -4.19 5.25
N PRO A 158 13.49 -5.28 5.33
CA PRO A 158 13.97 -6.61 4.94
C PRO A 158 14.15 -6.77 3.42
N GLY A 159 13.66 -5.83 2.61
CA GLY A 159 13.76 -5.88 1.15
C GLY A 159 15.21 -5.80 0.66
N VAL A 160 15.46 -6.27 -0.56
CA VAL A 160 16.80 -6.25 -1.19
C VAL A 160 17.23 -4.86 -1.67
N SER A 161 16.28 -3.94 -1.85
CA SER A 161 16.53 -2.59 -2.37
C SER A 161 16.52 -1.54 -1.25
N LEU A 162 17.15 -0.40 -1.52
CA LEU A 162 17.07 0.77 -0.65
C LEU A 162 15.67 1.39 -0.70
N ALA A 163 15.12 1.72 0.47
CA ALA A 163 13.86 2.44 0.62
C ALA A 163 14.13 3.95 0.74
N PRO A 164 13.74 4.79 -0.24
CA PRO A 164 13.97 6.22 -0.16
C PRO A 164 12.92 6.91 0.73
N ASP A 165 13.33 7.96 1.44
CA ASP A 165 12.45 8.85 2.23
C ASP A 165 11.43 8.12 3.12
N VAL A 166 11.93 7.19 3.95
CA VAL A 166 11.10 6.43 4.88
C VAL A 166 10.66 7.32 6.03
N ASN A 167 9.34 7.40 6.21
CA ASN A 167 8.67 8.22 7.20
C ASN A 167 7.67 7.37 8.01
N LEU A 168 7.61 7.58 9.32
CA LEU A 168 6.69 6.91 10.23
C LEU A 168 5.76 7.92 10.90
N LEU A 169 4.45 7.69 10.76
CA LEU A 169 3.40 8.44 11.44
C LEU A 169 2.78 7.56 12.54
N ILE A 170 2.96 7.95 13.80
CA ILE A 170 2.35 7.30 14.95
C ILE A 170 1.17 8.16 15.40
N GLN A 171 0.00 7.55 15.53
CA GLN A 171 -1.20 8.21 16.05
C GLN A 171 -1.68 7.55 17.34
N ILE A 172 -1.82 8.34 18.41
CA ILE A 172 -2.22 7.85 19.74
C ILE A 172 -3.50 8.56 20.17
N PRO A 173 -4.59 7.83 20.48
CA PRO A 173 -5.85 8.43 20.92
C PRO A 173 -5.68 9.04 22.30
N ASN A 174 -6.13 10.29 22.48
CA ASN A 174 -5.86 11.03 23.72
C ASN A 174 -7.08 11.60 24.44
N SER A 175 -8.31 11.32 24.00
CA SER A 175 -9.53 11.81 24.67
C SER A 175 -10.73 10.92 24.37
N PHE A 176 -11.78 11.04 25.20
CA PHE A 176 -13.05 10.31 25.04
C PHE A 176 -14.17 11.26 24.64
N LEU A 177 -14.69 11.16 23.41
CA LEU A 177 -15.93 11.87 23.07
C LEU A 177 -17.06 11.52 24.05
N PRO A 178 -17.77 12.52 24.62
CA PRO A 178 -17.79 13.95 24.25
C PRO A 178 -16.87 14.87 25.08
N ARG A 179 -16.03 14.35 25.97
CA ARG A 179 -15.12 15.13 26.82
C ARG A 179 -13.72 15.22 26.18
N ASP A 180 -13.18 16.44 26.07
CA ASP A 180 -11.83 16.67 25.53
C ASP A 180 -10.71 16.45 26.56
N THR A 181 -11.00 15.75 27.65
CA THR A 181 -10.03 15.51 28.71
C THR A 181 -8.90 14.63 28.20
N LYS A 182 -7.65 15.12 28.34
CA LYS A 182 -6.46 14.45 27.85
C LYS A 182 -6.12 13.24 28.74
N LEU A 183 -5.91 12.07 28.13
CA LEU A 183 -5.68 10.80 28.86
C LEU A 183 -4.21 10.52 29.10
N PHE A 184 -3.41 10.80 28.08
CA PHE A 184 -1.97 10.57 28.05
C PHE A 184 -1.23 11.87 27.82
N ASN A 185 -0.04 11.92 28.38
CA ASN A 185 0.94 12.96 28.20
C ASN A 185 2.23 12.33 27.68
N ILE A 186 2.86 12.95 26.68
CA ILE A 186 4.15 12.48 26.16
C ILE A 186 5.25 13.02 27.07
N LEU A 187 5.98 12.12 27.72
CA LEU A 187 7.16 12.48 28.50
C LEU A 187 8.37 12.67 27.58
N ASP A 188 8.58 11.72 26.68
CA ASP A 188 9.72 11.72 25.77
C ASP A 188 9.50 10.81 24.55
N VAL A 189 10.15 11.16 23.43
CA VAL A 189 10.20 10.35 22.21
C VAL A 189 11.65 10.21 21.80
N LYS A 190 12.21 9.01 21.97
CA LYS A 190 13.58 8.68 21.56
C LYS A 190 13.56 7.84 20.31
N THR A 191 14.46 8.10 19.38
CA THR A 191 14.66 7.26 18.20
C THR A 191 16.11 6.85 18.06
N SER A 192 16.36 5.64 17.55
CA SER A 192 17.71 5.15 17.28
C SER A 192 18.33 5.80 16.04
N ASP A 193 17.49 6.21 15.08
CA ASP A 193 17.91 6.78 13.81
C ASP A 193 16.91 7.84 13.34
N GLY A 194 17.39 8.88 12.66
CA GLY A 194 16.55 9.98 12.18
C GLY A 194 16.08 10.96 13.27
N GLN A 195 15.00 11.69 12.96
CA GLN A 195 14.44 12.72 13.85
C GLN A 195 12.92 12.61 13.94
N CYS A 196 12.40 12.64 15.18
CA CYS A 196 10.97 12.67 15.46
C CYS A 196 10.52 14.06 15.89
N THR A 197 9.33 14.44 15.41
CA THR A 197 8.64 15.69 15.75
C THR A 197 7.27 15.35 16.32
N TYR A 198 6.87 16.04 17.38
CA TYR A 198 5.58 15.86 18.04
C TYR A 198 5.11 17.20 18.62
N GLU A 199 3.80 17.39 18.68
CA GLU A 199 3.23 18.55 19.37
C GLU A 199 3.37 18.34 20.87
N ASN A 200 3.95 19.29 21.61
CA ASN A 200 4.06 19.17 23.07
C ASN A 200 2.92 19.98 23.71
N HIS A 201 1.90 19.30 24.23
CA HIS A 201 0.86 19.96 25.02
C HIS A 201 1.32 20.21 26.45
N ARG A 202 0.86 21.32 27.03
CA ARG A 202 1.10 21.61 28.44
C ARG A 202 0.36 20.62 29.32
N ARG A 203 1.00 20.24 30.43
CA ARG A 203 0.39 19.43 31.48
C ARG A 203 -0.68 20.25 32.18
N ASP A 204 -1.94 20.03 31.80
CA ASP A 204 -3.08 20.65 32.47
C ASP A 204 -3.77 19.62 33.36
N CYS A 205 -3.38 19.60 34.64
CA CYS A 205 -4.06 18.82 35.67
C CYS A 205 -5.06 19.70 36.40
N ILE A 206 -6.14 20.03 35.71
CA ILE A 206 -7.33 20.62 36.31
C ILE A 206 -8.40 19.54 36.27
N LEU A 207 -8.66 18.91 37.42
CA LEU A 207 -9.82 18.03 37.59
C LEU A 207 -11.06 18.88 37.25
N PRO A 208 -11.88 18.47 36.28
CA PRO A 208 -13.14 19.19 36.03
C PRO A 208 -13.99 19.12 37.30
N GLU A 209 -14.38 20.27 37.84
CA GLU A 209 -15.41 20.34 38.89
C GLU A 209 -16.62 19.53 38.44
N GLU A 210 -17.11 18.64 39.31
CA GLU A 210 -18.26 17.79 39.06
C GLU A 210 -19.52 18.64 38.77
N GLN A 211 -19.74 18.98 37.51
CA GLN A 211 -21.06 19.36 36.97
C GLN A 211 -21.59 18.19 36.13
N GLY A 212 -21.61 16.99 36.72
CA GLY A 212 -22.26 15.83 36.14
C GLY A 212 -23.75 15.84 36.48
N ASN A 213 -24.61 15.95 35.47
CA ASN A 213 -26.03 15.66 35.65
C ASN A 213 -26.16 14.17 35.97
N MET A 214 -26.62 13.84 37.19
CA MET A 214 -26.77 12.48 37.71
C MET A 214 -27.52 11.51 36.76
N VAL A 215 -28.36 12.05 35.86
CA VAL A 215 -29.10 11.30 34.83
C VAL A 215 -28.21 10.84 33.68
N GLN A 216 -27.22 11.64 33.26
CA GLN A 216 -26.25 11.29 32.21
C GLN A 216 -25.33 10.14 32.66
N ASP A 217 -24.90 10.18 33.92
CA ASP A 217 -24.05 9.15 34.50
C ASP A 217 -24.81 7.82 34.65
N LEU A 218 -26.11 7.87 35.01
CA LEU A 218 -26.98 6.69 35.06
C LEU A 218 -27.21 6.07 33.68
N ILE A 219 -27.41 6.88 32.63
CA ILE A 219 -27.56 6.39 31.24
C ILE A 219 -26.26 5.73 30.77
N THR A 220 -25.11 6.30 31.11
CA THR A 220 -23.79 5.75 30.76
C THR A 220 -23.50 4.44 31.51
N PHE A 221 -23.97 4.31 32.76
CA PHE A 221 -23.92 3.06 33.53
C PHE A 221 -24.84 1.95 32.99
N LEU A 222 -25.97 2.31 32.40
CA LEU A 222 -26.96 1.37 31.87
C LEU A 222 -26.65 0.91 30.42
N THR A 223 -25.86 1.67 29.68
CA THR A 223 -25.27 1.23 28.41
C THR A 223 -24.14 0.25 28.69
N LYS A 224 -24.37 -1.05 28.42
CA LYS A 224 -23.43 -2.18 28.52
C LYS A 224 -21.93 -1.78 28.61
N LEU A 225 -21.25 -2.27 29.65
CA LEU A 225 -19.79 -2.37 29.74
C LEU A 225 -19.26 -3.35 28.67
N ASP A 226 -19.35 -2.99 27.40
CA ASP A 226 -18.60 -3.63 26.33
C ASP A 226 -17.30 -2.84 26.11
N ASN A 227 -16.21 -3.56 25.84
CA ASN A 227 -14.91 -2.96 25.55
C ASN A 227 -15.05 -1.93 24.41
N ARG A 228 -14.84 -0.65 24.73
CA ARG A 228 -14.86 0.43 23.73
C ARG A 228 -13.44 0.66 23.19
N PRO A 229 -13.12 0.25 21.95
CA PRO A 229 -11.81 0.52 21.39
C PRO A 229 -11.66 2.02 21.14
N LEU A 230 -10.57 2.58 21.64
CA LEU A 230 -10.10 3.89 21.22
C LEU A 230 -9.24 3.72 19.97
N PHE A 231 -9.55 4.46 18.92
CA PHE A 231 -8.79 4.45 17.68
C PHE A 231 -8.73 5.85 17.09
N CYS A 232 -7.68 6.12 16.34
CA CYS A 232 -7.50 7.36 15.62
C CYS A 232 -8.03 7.23 14.19
N MET A 233 -8.76 8.25 13.74
CA MET A 233 -9.08 8.40 12.33
C MET A 233 -8.06 9.31 11.62
N LYS A 234 -8.07 9.29 10.28
CA LYS A 234 -7.24 10.19 9.49
C LYS A 234 -7.70 11.63 9.76
N ASN A 235 -6.76 12.50 10.15
CA ASN A 235 -7.00 13.90 10.55
C ASN A 235 -7.93 14.07 11.76
N ASP A 236 -7.83 13.15 12.73
CA ASP A 236 -8.55 13.28 13.99
C ASP A 236 -7.84 14.26 14.95
N GLN A 237 -8.53 15.32 15.35
CA GLN A 237 -8.02 16.32 16.31
C GLN A 237 -7.92 15.77 17.73
N LEU A 238 -8.55 14.63 18.02
CA LEU A 238 -8.53 13.97 19.31
C LEU A 238 -7.32 13.05 19.50
N CYS A 239 -6.52 12.90 18.44
CA CYS A 239 -5.34 12.04 18.40
C CYS A 239 -4.05 12.86 18.33
N TRP A 240 -3.06 12.39 19.07
CA TRP A 240 -1.71 12.89 18.95
C TRP A 240 -1.03 12.31 17.75
N GLN A 241 -0.18 13.12 17.11
CA GLN A 241 0.61 12.73 15.95
C GLN A 241 2.09 12.90 16.26
N ILE A 242 2.83 11.80 16.12
CA ILE A 242 4.30 11.80 16.18
C ILE A 242 4.79 11.45 14.78
N PHE A 243 5.62 12.31 14.22
CA PHE A 243 6.14 12.17 12.88
C PHE A 243 7.65 11.99 12.93
N CYS A 244 8.12 10.79 12.54
CA CYS A 244 9.52 10.41 12.52
C CYS A 244 10.02 10.29 11.07
N LYS A 245 11.11 11.00 10.77
CA LYS A 245 11.81 10.94 9.49
C LYS A 245 13.07 10.09 9.64
N PHE A 246 13.13 8.96 8.93
CA PHE A 246 14.32 8.10 8.89
C PHE A 246 15.20 8.34 7.65
N GLY A 247 14.63 8.94 6.59
CA GLY A 247 15.35 9.17 5.34
C GLY A 247 15.56 7.86 4.58
N ASP A 248 16.70 7.72 3.91
CA ASP A 248 17.03 6.53 3.13
C ASP A 248 17.35 5.34 4.05
N MET A 249 16.64 4.22 3.87
CA MET A 249 16.82 2.98 4.64
C MET A 249 17.37 1.86 3.76
N GLU A 250 18.62 1.48 4.00
CA GLU A 250 19.29 0.38 3.31
C GLU A 250 18.66 -0.99 3.62
N SER A 251 18.95 -1.98 2.77
CA SER A 251 18.53 -3.37 2.97
C SER A 251 19.09 -3.93 4.29
N GLY A 252 18.22 -4.54 5.10
CA GLY A 252 18.55 -5.07 6.42
C GLY A 252 18.69 -4.02 7.54
N LYS A 253 18.50 -2.72 7.24
CA LYS A 253 18.57 -1.66 8.26
C LYS A 253 17.31 -1.69 9.14
N GLU A 254 17.50 -1.40 10.42
CA GLU A 254 16.44 -1.33 11.42
C GLU A 254 16.51 0.01 12.18
N ALA A 255 15.36 0.56 12.53
CA ALA A 255 15.20 1.76 13.32
C ALA A 255 14.14 1.54 14.41
N THR A 256 14.40 2.05 15.61
CA THR A 256 13.46 1.96 16.73
C THR A 256 13.00 3.33 17.19
N VAL A 257 11.74 3.40 17.62
CA VAL A 257 11.15 4.58 18.24
C VAL A 257 10.54 4.18 19.58
N HIS A 258 11.02 4.80 20.65
CA HIS A 258 10.54 4.62 22.01
C HIS A 258 9.75 5.86 22.43
N VAL A 259 8.45 5.68 22.63
CA VAL A 259 7.52 6.70 23.12
C VAL A 259 7.23 6.41 24.58
N HIS A 260 7.61 7.36 25.45
CA HIS A 260 7.33 7.32 26.88
C HIS A 260 6.10 8.18 27.14
N LEU A 261 5.05 7.55 27.60
CA LEU A 261 3.77 8.17 27.92
C LEU A 261 3.54 8.12 29.43
N GLU A 262 2.78 9.08 29.90
CA GLU A 262 2.28 9.18 31.26
C GLU A 262 0.75 9.24 31.18
N ALA A 263 0.07 8.45 31.99
CA ALA A 263 -1.38 8.32 31.95
C ALA A 263 -2.05 8.96 33.16
N THR A 264 -3.28 9.44 32.97
CA THR A 264 -4.07 10.19 33.97
C THR A 264 -5.08 9.28 34.70
N PRO A 265 -4.73 8.59 35.80
CA PRO A 265 -5.65 7.71 36.54
C PRO A 265 -6.90 8.43 37.06
N SER A 266 -6.76 9.69 37.47
CA SER A 266 -7.79 10.45 38.20
C SER A 266 -9.03 10.84 37.38
N LEU A 267 -9.02 10.67 36.06
CA LEU A 267 -10.14 11.01 35.17
C LEU A 267 -11.07 9.82 34.88
N LEU A 268 -10.73 8.62 35.34
CA LEU A 268 -11.40 7.39 34.95
C LEU A 268 -12.00 6.70 36.17
N SER A 269 -13.32 6.89 36.36
CA SER A 269 -14.11 6.05 37.26
C SER A 269 -14.16 4.62 36.68
N ILE A 270 -13.26 3.76 37.14
CA ILE A 270 -13.12 2.32 36.83
C ILE A 270 -13.21 2.03 35.32
N VAL A 271 -12.11 2.27 34.61
CA VAL A 271 -11.94 1.87 33.20
C VAL A 271 -10.67 1.04 33.08
N ILE A 272 -10.80 -0.17 32.53
CA ILE A 272 -9.66 -0.99 32.13
C ILE A 272 -9.31 -0.59 30.69
N LEU A 273 -8.10 -0.08 30.46
CA LEU A 273 -7.59 0.08 29.09
C LEU A 273 -6.61 -1.06 28.80
N GLU A 274 -6.84 -1.75 27.69
CA GLU A 274 -6.01 -2.82 27.19
C GLU A 274 -5.30 -2.32 25.93
N GLY A 275 -3.97 -2.32 25.93
CA GLY A 275 -3.16 -1.94 24.77
C GLY A 275 -3.19 -3.05 23.72
N ARG A 276 -4.13 -2.98 22.77
CA ARG A 276 -4.22 -3.97 21.68
C ARG A 276 -3.42 -3.51 20.46
N HIS A 277 -2.51 -4.37 19.99
CA HIS A 277 -1.76 -4.16 18.75
C HIS A 277 -2.18 -5.17 17.66
N ASN A 278 -2.09 -4.75 16.40
CA ASN A 278 -2.22 -5.61 15.21
C ASN A 278 -3.62 -6.25 14.95
N GLN A 279 -4.70 -5.49 15.17
CA GLN A 279 -6.06 -5.99 14.95
C GLN A 279 -6.51 -5.80 13.49
N LYS A 280 -6.48 -6.86 12.68
CA LYS A 280 -7.26 -6.89 11.42
C LYS A 280 -8.75 -6.89 11.78
N THR A 281 -9.56 -6.11 11.06
CA THR A 281 -11.02 -6.08 11.23
C THR A 281 -11.59 -7.50 11.19
N LYS A 282 -12.23 -7.95 12.28
CA LYS A 282 -12.80 -9.29 12.38
C LYS A 282 -13.79 -9.50 11.22
N HIS A 283 -13.56 -10.54 10.41
CA HIS A 283 -14.37 -10.94 9.26
C HIS A 283 -15.89 -10.97 9.58
N SER A 284 -16.24 -11.33 10.81
CA SER A 284 -17.63 -11.36 11.31
C SER A 284 -18.36 -10.01 11.23
N VAL A 285 -17.68 -8.88 11.48
CA VAL A 285 -18.31 -7.54 11.43
C VAL A 285 -18.63 -7.13 9.99
N SER A 286 -17.75 -7.48 9.04
CA SER A 286 -17.98 -7.24 7.62
C SER A 286 -19.17 -8.05 7.09
N VAL A 287 -19.27 -9.33 7.49
CA VAL A 287 -20.40 -10.20 7.13
C VAL A 287 -21.72 -9.68 7.72
N LEU A 288 -21.72 -9.16 8.96
CA LEU A 288 -22.92 -8.61 9.59
C LEU A 288 -23.44 -7.35 8.86
N LEU A 289 -22.54 -6.44 8.45
CA LEU A 289 -22.92 -5.24 7.70
C LEU A 289 -23.51 -5.59 6.32
N ILE A 290 -22.92 -6.57 5.63
CA ILE A 290 -23.45 -7.07 4.34
C ILE A 290 -24.82 -7.72 4.52
N ALA A 291 -25.00 -8.51 5.58
CA ALA A 291 -26.27 -9.17 5.88
C ALA A 291 -27.39 -8.17 6.19
N ILE A 292 -27.12 -7.15 7.02
CA ILE A 292 -28.08 -6.10 7.35
C ILE A 292 -28.43 -5.28 6.11
N GLY A 293 -27.44 -4.90 5.30
CA GLY A 293 -27.65 -4.18 4.04
C GLY A 293 -28.51 -4.97 3.03
N SER A 294 -28.26 -6.27 2.91
CA SER A 294 -29.05 -7.17 2.05
C SER A 294 -30.50 -7.30 2.53
N LEU A 295 -30.70 -7.47 3.84
CA LEU A 295 -32.05 -7.58 4.42
C LEU A 295 -32.87 -6.30 4.18
N PHE A 296 -32.27 -5.13 4.41
CA PHE A 296 -32.92 -3.85 4.10
C PHE A 296 -33.25 -3.69 2.61
N GLY A 297 -32.30 -4.05 1.73
CA GLY A 297 -32.50 -3.99 0.28
C GLY A 297 -33.65 -4.87 -0.20
N ILE A 298 -33.73 -6.12 0.29
CA ILE A 298 -34.82 -7.05 -0.05
C ILE A 298 -36.16 -6.53 0.48
N THR A 299 -36.19 -6.00 1.70
CA THR A 299 -37.42 -5.46 2.30
C THR A 299 -37.95 -4.27 1.50
N LEU A 300 -37.07 -3.38 1.06
CA LEU A 300 -37.43 -2.24 0.21
C LEU A 300 -37.94 -2.68 -1.16
N LEU A 301 -37.29 -3.68 -1.77
CA LEU A 301 -37.70 -4.24 -3.06
C LEU A 301 -39.10 -4.86 -2.97
N LEU A 302 -39.40 -5.63 -1.92
CA LEU A 302 -40.72 -6.23 -1.70
C LEU A 302 -41.81 -5.16 -1.52
N LEU A 303 -41.51 -4.08 -0.78
CA LEU A 303 -42.43 -2.95 -0.63
C LEU A 303 -42.71 -2.25 -1.97
N LEU A 304 -41.69 -2.05 -2.80
CA LEU A 304 -41.86 -1.49 -4.14
C LEU A 304 -42.71 -2.39 -5.02
N VAL A 305 -42.49 -3.71 -4.99
CA VAL A 305 -43.29 -4.68 -5.74
C VAL A 305 -44.75 -4.65 -5.28
N LEU A 306 -45.01 -4.61 -3.98
CA LEU A 306 -46.38 -4.51 -3.43
C LEU A 306 -47.07 -3.19 -3.81
N PHE A 307 -46.31 -2.09 -3.82
CA PHE A 307 -46.83 -0.79 -4.23
C PHE A 307 -47.19 -0.79 -5.71
N LEU A 308 -46.28 -1.26 -6.57
CA LEU A 308 -46.52 -1.39 -8.01
C LEU A 308 -47.69 -2.34 -8.32
N TRP A 309 -47.82 -3.45 -7.58
CA TRP A 309 -48.95 -4.37 -7.70
C TRP A 309 -50.28 -3.68 -7.37
N LYS A 310 -50.34 -2.90 -6.27
CA LYS A 310 -51.55 -2.13 -5.90
C LYS A 310 -51.90 -1.06 -6.92
N VAL A 311 -50.91 -0.36 -7.48
CA VAL A 311 -51.14 0.64 -8.53
C VAL A 311 -51.66 -0.05 -9.81
N CYS A 312 -51.05 -1.15 -10.24
CA CYS A 312 -51.51 -1.92 -11.40
C CYS A 312 -52.94 -2.44 -11.23
N ILE A 313 -53.30 -3.00 -10.06
CA ILE A 313 -54.69 -3.42 -9.79
C ILE A 313 -55.65 -2.24 -9.84
N SER A 314 -55.27 -1.10 -9.26
CA SER A 314 -56.12 0.09 -9.25
C SER A 314 -56.36 0.61 -10.67
N VAL A 315 -55.33 0.61 -11.53
CA VAL A 315 -55.44 0.97 -12.94
C VAL A 315 -56.30 -0.06 -13.72
N LEU A 316 -56.12 -1.36 -13.46
CA LEU A 316 -56.90 -2.42 -14.11
C LEU A 316 -58.40 -2.30 -13.78
N ILE A 317 -58.73 -2.09 -12.50
CA ILE A 317 -60.10 -1.87 -12.04
C ILE A 317 -60.68 -0.60 -12.65
N TYR A 318 -59.92 0.51 -12.67
CA TYR A 318 -60.38 1.76 -13.28
C TYR A 318 -60.67 1.60 -14.78
N THR A 319 -59.83 0.84 -15.50
CA THR A 319 -60.01 0.57 -16.93
C THR A 319 -61.23 -0.31 -17.20
N LEU A 320 -61.47 -1.33 -16.37
CA LEU A 320 -62.66 -2.20 -16.42
C LEU A 320 -63.96 -1.43 -16.14
N VAL A 321 -63.98 -0.55 -15.14
CA VAL A 321 -65.13 0.30 -14.82
C VAL A 321 -65.41 1.29 -15.95
N HIS A 322 -64.38 1.90 -16.53
CA HIS A 322 -64.54 2.81 -17.65
C HIS A 322 -65.03 2.10 -18.92
N PHE A 323 -64.57 0.86 -19.18
CA PHE A 323 -65.07 0.04 -20.29
C PHE A 323 -66.54 -0.35 -20.12
N ASN A 324 -66.94 -0.75 -18.90
CA ASN A 324 -68.35 -1.06 -18.60
C ASN A 324 -69.26 0.18 -18.68
N GLY A 325 -68.75 1.36 -18.31
CA GLY A 325 -69.46 2.63 -18.51
C GLY A 325 -69.68 3.01 -19.97
N LEU A 326 -68.72 2.70 -20.86
CA LEU A 326 -68.86 2.91 -22.31
C LEU A 326 -69.78 1.88 -22.98
N ALA A 327 -69.82 0.64 -22.50
CA ALA A 327 -70.75 -0.39 -22.97
C ALA A 327 -72.22 -0.01 -22.64
N SER A 328 -72.49 0.46 -21.42
CA SER A 328 -73.83 0.92 -21.01
C SER A 328 -74.30 2.16 -21.79
N LYS A 329 -73.38 3.04 -22.21
CA LYS A 329 -73.71 4.21 -23.05
C LYS A 329 -73.99 3.83 -24.51
N ARG A 330 -73.46 2.69 -24.99
CA ARG A 330 -73.70 2.18 -26.34
C ARG A 330 -75.07 1.48 -26.47
N GLU A 331 -75.56 0.84 -25.40
CA GLU A 331 -76.92 0.27 -25.35
C GLU A 331 -78.02 1.34 -25.31
N LYS A 332 -77.82 2.46 -24.60
CA LYS A 332 -78.83 3.54 -24.54
C LYS A 332 -79.02 4.30 -25.85
N ASN A 333 -78.05 4.25 -26.76
CA ASN A 333 -78.18 4.87 -28.09
C ASN A 333 -78.88 3.97 -29.12
N TYR A 334 -79.16 2.70 -28.80
CA TYR A 334 -79.93 1.81 -29.68
C TYR A 334 -81.44 1.86 -29.41
N PHE A 335 -81.88 2.33 -28.24
CA PHE A 335 -83.30 2.43 -27.87
C PHE A 335 -83.94 3.82 -28.06
N SER A 336 -83.22 4.79 -28.65
CA SER A 336 -83.72 6.15 -28.93
C SER A 336 -83.81 6.45 -30.43
N LYS A 337 -84.04 5.44 -31.26
CA LYS A 337 -84.24 5.59 -32.71
C LYS A 337 -85.14 4.49 -33.26
N HIS A 338 -86.34 4.35 -32.72
CA HIS A 338 -87.51 3.82 -33.43
C HIS A 338 -88.79 4.31 -32.80
#